data_AF-A0A5F0JIB0-F1
#
_entry.id   AF-A0A5F0JIB0-F1
#
_cell.length_a   1.000
_cell.length_b   1.000
_cell.length_c   1.000
_cell.angle_alpha   90.00
_cell.angle_beta   90.00
_cell.angle_gamma   90.00
#
_symmetry.space_group_name_H-M   'P 1'
#
loop_
_entity.id
_entity.type
_entity.pdbx_description
1 polymer ?
#
loop_
_entity_poly.entity_id
_entity_poly.type
_entity_poly.pdbx_seq_one_letter_code
_entity_poly.pdbx_strand_id
1 'polypeptide(L)'
;MSEAFEVPSPHEKHIEHTTEHAHGRGDNFASRIAVMTALMATLGAMLSYQAGSTESEAAMDKNNAAIIKTEAANQWNYYQAKSSRQNLAELAAHIPGVDAAHYNDEVQRYKSQKEEVRKQAEKLEATSREWDQKSEEALHQHHRWAQAMTAIQIAISLAAITLLTRREWLKRMSYAAAGVAVVLGSLAWLHI
;
A
#
# COMPACT_ATOMS: atom_id res chain seq x y z
N MET A 1 -41.16 54.32 12.13
CA MET A 1 -40.23 53.40 11.46
C MET A 1 -40.98 52.83 10.28
N SER A 2 -40.77 53.38 9.09
CA SER A 2 -41.43 52.96 7.85
C SER A 2 -40.73 51.73 7.31
N GLU A 3 -41.41 50.59 7.31
CA GLU A 3 -40.99 49.40 6.58
C GLU A 3 -40.88 49.77 5.10
N ALA A 4 -39.65 49.74 4.57
CA ALA A 4 -39.42 49.91 3.14
C ALA A 4 -40.01 48.69 2.43
N PHE A 5 -41.16 48.88 1.77
CA PHE A 5 -41.75 47.88 0.91
C PHE A 5 -40.89 47.81 -0.37
N GLU A 6 -39.86 46.97 -0.32
CA GLU A 6 -38.98 46.71 -1.45
C GLU A 6 -39.80 45.94 -2.49
N VAL A 7 -40.18 46.63 -3.57
CA VAL A 7 -40.91 46.04 -4.69
C VAL A 7 -39.90 45.24 -5.50
N PRO A 8 -39.98 43.89 -5.52
CA PRO A 8 -38.96 43.09 -6.19
C PRO A 8 -38.98 43.38 -7.68
N SER A 9 -37.79 43.67 -8.23
CA SER A 9 -37.63 44.03 -9.63
C SER A 9 -38.06 42.86 -10.54
N PRO A 10 -38.65 43.09 -11.72
CA PRO A 10 -39.01 42.01 -12.65
C PRO A 10 -37.86 41.04 -12.96
N HIS A 11 -36.62 41.52 -12.88
CA HIS A 11 -35.41 40.70 -13.03
C HIS A 11 -35.11 39.82 -11.81
N GLU A 12 -35.37 40.29 -10.59
CA GLU A 12 -35.22 39.48 -9.37
C GLU A 12 -36.29 38.39 -9.34
N LYS A 13 -37.54 38.72 -9.71
CA LYS A 13 -38.57 37.69 -9.89
C LYS A 13 -38.24 36.71 -11.01
N HIS A 14 -37.54 37.12 -12.06
CA HIS A 14 -37.10 36.21 -13.12
C HIS A 14 -35.94 35.33 -12.65
N ILE A 15 -34.98 35.85 -11.88
CA ILE A 15 -33.90 35.05 -11.29
C ILE A 15 -34.47 34.09 -10.26
N GLU A 16 -35.33 34.57 -9.37
CA GLU A 16 -35.99 33.78 -8.34
C GLU A 16 -36.92 32.73 -8.98
N HIS A 17 -37.69 33.07 -10.02
CA HIS A 17 -38.44 32.07 -10.79
C HIS A 17 -37.53 31.12 -11.59
N THR A 18 -36.42 31.54 -12.22
CA THR A 18 -35.54 30.59 -12.91
C THR A 18 -34.79 29.68 -11.94
N THR A 19 -34.50 30.16 -10.73
CA THR A 19 -33.82 29.42 -9.68
C THR A 19 -34.80 28.49 -8.97
N GLU A 20 -36.02 28.95 -8.65
CA GLU A 20 -37.12 28.14 -8.16
C GLU A 20 -37.63 27.13 -9.18
N HIS A 21 -37.68 27.44 -10.48
CA HIS A 21 -38.03 26.46 -11.53
C HIS A 21 -36.91 25.45 -11.76
N ALA A 22 -35.64 25.82 -11.55
CA ALA A 22 -34.52 24.90 -11.56
C ALA A 22 -34.50 23.97 -10.33
N HIS A 23 -35.00 24.42 -9.18
CA HIS A 23 -35.10 23.61 -7.94
C HIS A 23 -36.44 22.86 -7.79
N GLY A 24 -37.53 23.39 -8.34
CA GLY A 24 -38.89 22.88 -8.16
C GLY A 24 -39.35 21.91 -9.25
N ARG A 25 -38.74 21.94 -10.44
CA ARG A 25 -39.05 20.99 -11.53
C ARG A 25 -37.97 19.92 -11.65
N GLY A 26 -37.87 19.11 -10.60
CA GLY A 26 -37.43 17.73 -10.65
C GLY A 26 -36.18 17.45 -11.48
N ASP A 27 -35.01 17.75 -10.93
CA ASP A 27 -33.83 17.02 -11.37
C ASP A 27 -33.68 15.74 -10.56
N ASN A 28 -34.70 14.87 -10.63
CA ASN A 28 -34.63 13.50 -10.14
C ASN A 28 -33.38 12.80 -10.68
N PHE A 29 -32.89 13.21 -11.85
CA PHE A 29 -31.66 12.73 -12.45
C PHE A 29 -30.42 13.24 -11.69
N ALA A 30 -30.27 14.55 -11.46
CA ALA A 30 -29.17 15.09 -10.67
C ALA A 30 -29.16 14.57 -9.22
N SER A 31 -30.34 14.47 -8.57
CA SER A 31 -30.47 13.90 -7.23
C SER A 31 -30.04 12.42 -7.19
N ARG A 32 -30.43 11.61 -8.18
CA ARG A 32 -29.99 10.20 -8.29
C ARG A 32 -28.48 10.07 -8.53
N ILE A 33 -27.90 10.92 -9.39
CA ILE A 33 -26.44 10.92 -9.59
C ILE A 33 -25.71 11.32 -8.31
N ALA A 34 -26.19 12.34 -7.59
CA ALA A 34 -25.59 12.77 -6.33
C ALA A 34 -25.60 11.64 -5.27
N VAL A 35 -26.72 10.92 -5.12
CA VAL A 35 -26.81 9.77 -4.21
C VAL A 35 -25.87 8.64 -4.65
N MET A 36 -25.80 8.32 -5.95
CA MET A 36 -24.88 7.30 -6.47
C MET A 36 -23.41 7.66 -6.20
N THR A 37 -23.03 8.92 -6.40
CA THR A 37 -21.68 9.41 -6.10
C THR A 37 -21.39 9.35 -4.61
N ALA A 38 -22.35 9.68 -3.74
CA ALA A 38 -22.19 9.56 -2.29
C ALA A 38 -21.97 8.10 -1.87
N LEU A 39 -22.73 7.15 -2.42
CA LEU A 39 -22.53 5.72 -2.18
C LEU A 39 -21.15 5.25 -2.66
N MET A 40 -20.75 5.64 -3.87
CA MET A 40 -19.41 5.33 -4.39
C MET A 40 -18.29 5.92 -3.52
N ALA A 41 -18.46 7.13 -2.99
CA ALA A 41 -17.50 7.75 -2.09
C ALA A 41 -17.38 6.96 -0.78
N THR A 42 -18.49 6.50 -0.19
CA THR A 42 -18.45 5.66 1.02
C THR A 42 -17.77 4.30 0.78
N LEU A 43 -18.07 3.65 -0.35
CA LEU A 43 -17.41 2.40 -0.74
C LEU A 43 -15.92 2.62 -1.04
N GLY A 44 -15.59 3.71 -1.73
CA GLY A 44 -14.21 4.11 -2.00
C GLY A 44 -13.42 4.39 -0.72
N ALA A 45 -14.04 5.02 0.28
CA ALA A 45 -13.42 5.24 1.59
C ALA A 45 -13.16 3.93 2.34
N MET A 46 -14.09 2.97 2.29
CA MET A 46 -13.89 1.64 2.89
C MET A 46 -12.76 0.86 2.22
N LEU A 47 -12.70 0.87 0.90
CA LEU A 47 -11.62 0.24 0.13
C LEU A 47 -10.28 0.95 0.36
N SER A 48 -10.29 2.26 0.57
CA SER A 48 -9.10 3.05 0.91
C SER A 48 -8.55 2.72 2.28
N TYR A 49 -9.43 2.57 3.26
CA TYR A 49 -9.04 2.08 4.57
C TYR A 49 -8.43 0.67 4.48
N GLN A 50 -9.07 -0.24 3.75
CA GLN A 50 -8.57 -1.61 3.60
C GLN A 50 -7.21 -1.64 2.89
N ALA A 51 -7.06 -0.92 1.77
CA ALA A 51 -5.80 -0.76 1.05
C ALA A 51 -4.70 -0.22 1.96
N GLY A 52 -4.96 0.86 2.69
CA GLY A 52 -3.99 1.47 3.61
C GLY A 52 -3.61 0.55 4.78
N SER A 53 -4.55 -0.24 5.30
CA SER A 53 -4.27 -1.21 6.37
C SER A 53 -3.34 -2.33 5.89
N THR A 54 -3.59 -2.88 4.70
CA THR A 54 -2.78 -3.94 4.09
C THR A 54 -1.40 -3.41 3.65
N GLU A 55 -1.33 -2.18 3.14
CA GLU A 55 -0.07 -1.50 2.83
C GLU A 55 0.78 -1.30 4.09
N SER A 56 0.17 -0.84 5.18
CA SER A 56 0.86 -0.63 6.45
C SER A 56 1.39 -1.95 7.04
N GLU A 57 0.62 -3.03 6.98
CA GLU A 57 1.07 -4.35 7.45
C GLU A 57 2.23 -4.87 6.59
N ALA A 58 2.10 -4.80 5.26
CA ALA A 58 3.17 -5.20 4.34
C ALA A 58 4.45 -4.38 4.53
N ALA A 59 4.33 -3.07 4.73
CA ALA A 59 5.46 -2.19 4.97
C ALA A 59 6.16 -2.52 6.30
N MET A 60 5.40 -2.84 7.35
CA MET A 60 5.95 -3.27 8.64
C MET A 60 6.70 -4.60 8.53
N ASP A 61 6.09 -5.60 7.86
CA ASP A 61 6.73 -6.90 7.64
C ASP A 61 8.02 -6.76 6.81
N LYS A 62 8.02 -5.92 5.77
CA LYS A 62 9.20 -5.62 4.97
C LYS A 62 10.30 -4.90 5.76
N ASN A 63 9.93 -4.01 6.67
CA ASN A 63 10.88 -3.34 7.56
C ASN A 63 11.54 -4.35 8.50
N ASN A 64 10.75 -5.23 9.12
CA ASN A 64 11.26 -6.33 9.95
C ASN A 64 12.20 -7.24 9.15
N ALA A 65 11.80 -7.62 7.93
CA ALA A 65 12.65 -8.41 7.03
C ALA A 65 14.00 -7.72 6.76
N ALA A 66 13.99 -6.40 6.53
CA ALA A 66 15.20 -5.61 6.28
C ALA A 66 16.10 -5.49 7.52
N ILE A 67 15.54 -5.31 8.71
CA ILE A 67 16.29 -5.30 9.98
C ILE A 67 16.98 -6.65 10.17
N ILE A 68 16.23 -7.76 10.06
CA ILE A 68 16.77 -9.11 10.25
C ILE A 68 17.80 -9.46 9.16
N LYS A 69 17.58 -9.01 7.91
CA LYS A 69 18.53 -9.16 6.81
C LYS A 69 19.85 -8.43 7.10
N THR A 70 19.76 -7.24 7.69
CA THR A 70 20.94 -6.47 8.11
C THR A 70 21.66 -7.17 9.25
N GLU A 71 20.93 -7.73 10.21
CA GLU A 71 21.50 -8.53 11.30
C GLU A 71 22.20 -9.80 10.76
N ALA A 72 21.59 -10.51 9.81
CA ALA A 72 22.19 -11.64 9.13
C ALA A 72 23.48 -11.24 8.39
N ALA A 73 23.46 -10.11 7.68
CA ALA A 73 24.65 -9.57 7.02
C ALA A 73 25.77 -9.24 8.01
N ASN A 74 25.44 -8.67 9.17
CA ASN A 74 26.40 -8.43 10.24
C ASN A 74 27.01 -9.73 10.77
N GLN A 75 26.21 -10.79 10.93
CA GLN A 75 26.72 -12.11 11.34
C GLN A 75 27.62 -12.72 10.26
N TRP A 76 27.27 -12.60 8.99
CA TRP A 76 28.13 -13.02 7.89
C TRP A 76 29.45 -12.24 7.84
N ASN A 77 29.42 -10.93 8.08
CA ASN A 77 30.64 -10.12 8.20
C ASN A 77 31.50 -10.57 9.39
N TYR A 78 30.88 -10.90 10.52
CA TYR A 78 31.57 -11.43 11.69
C TYR A 78 32.18 -12.82 11.43
N TYR A 79 31.47 -13.69 10.73
CA TYR A 79 31.97 -14.97 10.22
C TYR A 79 33.22 -14.76 9.35
N GLN A 80 33.16 -13.83 8.40
CA GLN A 80 34.29 -13.54 7.51
C GLN A 80 35.50 -13.00 8.28
N ALA A 81 35.28 -12.13 9.25
CA ALA A 81 36.34 -11.63 10.12
C ALA A 81 37.01 -12.77 10.93
N LYS A 82 36.23 -13.69 11.50
CA LYS A 82 36.77 -14.89 12.17
C LYS A 82 37.52 -15.81 11.21
N SER A 83 36.99 -16.02 10.01
CA SER A 83 37.63 -16.84 8.98
C SER A 83 38.97 -16.26 8.55
N SER A 84 39.07 -14.93 8.44
CA SER A 84 40.32 -14.23 8.16
C SER A 84 41.34 -14.43 9.29
N ARG A 85 40.93 -14.29 10.55
CA ARG A 85 41.80 -14.57 11.72
C ARG A 85 42.27 -16.02 11.78
N GLN A 86 41.37 -16.96 11.49
CA GLN A 86 41.73 -18.38 11.38
C GLN A 86 42.80 -18.60 10.31
N ASN A 87 42.62 -18.02 9.12
CA ASN A 87 43.57 -18.16 8.01
C ASN A 87 44.95 -17.57 8.35
N LEU A 88 44.98 -16.45 9.09
CA LEU A 88 46.22 -15.86 9.60
C LEU A 88 46.91 -16.75 10.64
N ALA A 89 46.15 -17.34 11.57
CA ALA A 89 46.70 -18.28 12.55
C ALA A 89 47.23 -19.56 11.88
N GLU A 90 46.52 -20.07 10.87
CA GLU A 90 46.95 -21.22 10.07
C GLU A 90 48.24 -20.93 9.30
N LEU A 91 48.37 -19.72 8.72
CA LEU A 91 49.62 -19.28 8.11
C LEU A 91 50.75 -19.16 9.14
N ALA A 92 50.47 -18.59 10.32
CA ALA A 92 51.46 -18.41 11.38
C ALA A 92 52.01 -19.74 11.92
N ALA A 93 51.19 -20.80 11.97
CA ALA A 93 51.62 -22.13 12.39
C ALA A 93 52.69 -22.75 11.47
N HIS A 94 52.82 -22.26 10.23
CA HIS A 94 53.81 -22.73 9.25
C HIS A 94 55.09 -21.88 9.21
N ILE A 95 55.16 -20.79 9.98
CA ILE A 95 56.34 -19.92 10.02
C ILE A 95 57.42 -20.58 10.88
N PRO A 96 58.67 -20.75 10.40
CA PRO A 96 59.75 -21.30 11.21
C PRO A 96 60.07 -20.38 12.42
N GLY A 97 60.22 -20.97 13.61
CA GLY A 97 60.64 -20.25 14.82
C GLY A 97 59.51 -19.66 15.69
N VAL A 98 58.25 -19.89 15.35
CA VAL A 98 57.09 -19.58 16.20
C VAL A 98 56.48 -20.84 16.83
N ASP A 99 55.71 -20.64 17.91
CA ASP A 99 55.01 -21.71 18.61
C ASP A 99 53.82 -22.26 17.78
N ALA A 100 54.11 -23.26 16.94
CA ALA A 100 53.11 -23.90 16.08
C ALA A 100 51.99 -24.61 16.86
N ALA A 101 52.22 -25.04 18.10
CA ALA A 101 51.20 -25.71 18.91
C ALA A 101 50.13 -24.70 19.36
N HIS A 102 50.55 -23.51 19.79
CA HIS A 102 49.66 -22.41 20.15
C HIS A 102 48.75 -22.00 18.98
N TYR A 103 49.31 -21.77 17.79
CA TYR A 103 48.52 -21.36 16.62
C TYR A 103 47.56 -22.45 16.12
N ASN A 104 47.91 -23.72 16.24
CA ASN A 104 46.99 -24.82 15.92
C ASN A 104 45.78 -24.87 16.88
N ASP A 105 45.98 -24.59 18.17
CA ASP A 105 44.87 -24.47 19.13
C ASP A 105 43.96 -23.28 18.76
N GLU A 106 44.54 -22.13 18.42
CA GLU A 106 43.77 -20.98 17.94
C GLU A 106 42.95 -21.29 16.69
N VAL A 107 43.50 -22.04 15.73
CA VAL A 107 42.78 -22.47 14.53
C VAL A 107 41.57 -23.32 14.90
N GLN A 108 41.71 -24.30 15.81
CA GLN A 108 40.56 -25.11 16.26
C GLN A 108 39.52 -24.26 16.99
N ARG A 109 39.95 -23.32 17.84
CA ARG A 109 39.06 -22.37 18.53
C ARG A 109 38.29 -21.50 17.56
N TYR A 110 38.93 -20.94 16.54
CA TYR A 110 38.24 -20.13 15.54
C TYR A 110 37.32 -20.98 14.66
N LYS A 111 37.69 -22.22 14.35
CA LYS A 111 36.85 -23.14 13.57
C LYS A 111 35.53 -23.45 14.28
N SER A 112 35.55 -23.74 15.58
CA SER A 112 34.32 -23.99 16.36
C SER A 112 33.45 -22.74 16.49
N GLN A 113 34.04 -21.59 16.82
CA GLN A 113 33.31 -20.31 16.93
C GLN A 113 32.70 -19.87 15.60
N LYS A 114 33.38 -20.14 14.48
CA LYS A 114 32.92 -19.77 13.15
C LYS A 114 31.68 -20.57 12.73
N GLU A 115 31.63 -21.87 13.06
CA GLU A 115 30.45 -22.70 12.81
C GLU A 115 29.22 -22.24 13.62
N GLU A 116 29.42 -21.78 14.85
CA GLU A 116 28.31 -21.23 15.65
C GLU A 116 27.75 -19.94 15.03
N VAL A 117 28.63 -19.01 14.62
CA VAL A 117 28.24 -17.76 13.95
C VAL A 117 27.53 -18.05 12.62
N ARG A 118 28.01 -19.05 11.86
CA ARG A 118 27.39 -19.48 10.61
C ARG A 118 25.94 -19.93 10.82
N LYS A 119 25.69 -20.79 11.82
CA LYS A 119 24.34 -21.26 12.13
C LYS A 119 23.41 -20.12 12.55
N GLN A 120 23.93 -19.13 13.30
CA GLN A 120 23.15 -17.95 13.66
C GLN A 120 22.82 -17.11 12.42
N ALA A 121 23.79 -16.89 11.51
CA ALA A 121 23.57 -16.16 10.26
C ALA A 121 22.53 -16.86 9.37
N GLU A 122 22.65 -18.18 9.18
CA GLU A 122 21.70 -18.99 8.40
C GLU A 122 20.29 -18.94 9.00
N LYS A 123 20.16 -18.98 10.34
CA LYS A 123 18.87 -18.85 11.03
C LYS A 123 18.24 -17.47 10.82
N LEU A 124 19.02 -16.40 10.92
CA LEU A 124 18.53 -15.04 10.66
C LEU A 124 18.13 -14.86 9.21
N GLU A 125 18.89 -15.44 8.27
CA GLU A 125 18.56 -15.39 6.85
C GLU A 125 17.25 -16.13 6.54
N ALA A 126 17.03 -17.31 7.14
CA ALA A 126 15.76 -18.02 7.02
C ALA A 126 14.58 -17.18 7.56
N THR A 127 14.75 -16.61 8.76
CA THR A 127 13.73 -15.75 9.37
C THR A 127 13.44 -14.51 8.51
N SER A 128 14.48 -13.87 7.96
CA SER A 128 14.33 -12.72 7.05
C SER A 128 13.53 -13.09 5.80
N ARG A 129 13.78 -14.26 5.21
CA ARG A 129 13.05 -14.76 4.04
C ARG A 129 11.57 -15.01 4.34
N GLU A 130 11.26 -15.57 5.50
CA GLU A 130 9.87 -15.78 5.94
C GLU A 130 9.11 -14.44 6.04
N TRP A 131 9.73 -13.41 6.64
CA TRP A 131 9.13 -12.08 6.71
C TRP A 131 8.98 -11.40 5.36
N ASP A 132 9.95 -11.56 4.46
CA ASP A 132 9.89 -11.00 3.11
C ASP A 132 8.74 -11.63 2.30
N GLN A 133 8.57 -12.95 2.41
CA GLN A 133 7.45 -13.68 1.80
C GLN A 133 6.09 -13.20 2.33
N LYS A 134 5.95 -13.06 3.66
CA LYS A 134 4.72 -12.56 4.28
C LYS A 134 4.37 -11.15 3.82
N SER A 135 5.38 -10.28 3.69
CA SER A 135 5.22 -8.94 3.12
C SER A 135 4.77 -8.98 1.66
N GLU A 136 5.36 -9.85 0.83
CA GLU A 136 5.05 -9.95 -0.59
C GLU A 136 3.61 -10.44 -0.83
N GLU A 137 3.14 -11.40 -0.03
CA GLU A 137 1.73 -11.85 -0.05
C GLU A 137 0.77 -10.72 0.31
N ALA A 138 1.09 -9.91 1.33
CA ALA A 138 0.28 -8.75 1.70
C ALA A 138 0.30 -7.66 0.61
N LEU A 139 1.45 -7.41 -0.04
CA LEU A 139 1.55 -6.46 -1.15
C LEU A 139 0.70 -6.87 -2.36
N HIS A 140 0.60 -8.17 -2.67
CA HIS A 140 -0.29 -8.65 -3.73
C HIS A 140 -1.75 -8.29 -3.44
N GLN A 141 -2.19 -8.42 -2.19
CA GLN A 141 -3.53 -8.01 -1.79
C GLN A 141 -3.70 -6.49 -1.90
N HIS A 142 -2.73 -5.71 -1.42
CA HIS A 142 -2.73 -4.25 -1.54
C HIS A 142 -2.91 -3.78 -2.99
N HIS A 143 -2.18 -4.38 -3.94
CA HIS A 143 -2.27 -4.02 -5.34
C HIS A 143 -3.70 -4.18 -5.90
N ARG A 144 -4.43 -5.21 -5.46
CA ARG A 144 -5.80 -5.47 -5.89
C ARG A 144 -6.79 -4.45 -5.31
N TRP A 145 -6.62 -4.08 -4.04
CA TRP A 145 -7.39 -3.00 -3.43
C TRP A 145 -7.13 -1.65 -4.11
N ALA A 146 -5.86 -1.35 -4.44
CA ALA A 146 -5.48 -0.14 -5.15
C ALA A 146 -6.12 -0.06 -6.55
N GLN A 147 -6.11 -1.15 -7.31
CA GLN A 147 -6.80 -1.22 -8.61
C GLN A 147 -8.30 -0.94 -8.47
N ALA A 148 -8.98 -1.54 -7.48
CA ALA A 148 -10.40 -1.28 -7.24
C ALA A 148 -10.67 0.19 -6.88
N MET A 149 -9.82 0.81 -6.07
CA MET A 149 -9.95 2.23 -5.72
C MET A 149 -9.84 3.14 -6.95
N THR A 150 -8.84 2.92 -7.80
CA THR A 150 -8.67 3.73 -9.02
C THR A 150 -9.88 3.63 -9.95
N ALA A 151 -10.47 2.44 -10.10
CA ALA A 151 -11.70 2.26 -10.87
C ALA A 151 -12.88 3.06 -10.32
N ILE A 152 -13.03 3.12 -8.99
CA ILE A 152 -14.08 3.94 -8.34
C ILE A 152 -13.84 5.43 -8.58
N GLN A 153 -12.60 5.91 -8.49
CA GLN A 153 -12.27 7.32 -8.78
C GLN A 153 -12.61 7.70 -10.22
N ILE A 154 -12.34 6.80 -11.19
CA ILE A 154 -12.75 6.99 -12.58
C ILE A 154 -14.28 7.04 -12.70
N ALA A 155 -15.00 6.15 -12.01
CA ALA A 155 -16.46 6.13 -12.00
C ALA A 155 -17.08 7.42 -11.43
N ILE A 156 -16.54 7.93 -10.32
CA ILE A 156 -16.95 9.21 -9.71
C ILE A 156 -16.69 10.38 -10.68
N SER A 157 -15.52 10.41 -11.31
CA SER A 157 -15.16 11.44 -12.29
C SER A 157 -16.11 11.45 -13.49
N LEU A 158 -16.45 10.27 -14.01
CA LEU A 158 -17.42 10.12 -15.09
C LEU A 158 -18.83 10.53 -14.66
N ALA A 159 -19.25 10.21 -13.43
CA ALA A 159 -20.53 10.65 -12.88
C ALA A 159 -20.63 12.18 -12.79
N ALA A 160 -19.56 12.85 -12.35
CA ALA A 160 -19.49 14.31 -12.30
C ALA A 160 -19.56 14.97 -13.70
N ILE A 161 -18.82 14.43 -14.68
CA ILE A 161 -18.88 14.92 -16.07
C ILE A 161 -20.29 14.73 -16.66
N THR A 162 -20.92 13.60 -16.35
CA THR A 162 -22.28 13.29 -16.83
C THR A 162 -23.31 14.27 -16.25
N LEU A 163 -23.17 14.64 -14.98
CA LEU A 163 -24.01 15.63 -14.31
C LEU A 163 -23.94 16.99 -15.03
N LEU A 164 -22.72 17.44 -15.37
CA LEU A 164 -22.50 18.73 -16.05
C LEU A 164 -22.97 18.72 -17.51
N THR A 165 -22.79 17.62 -18.22
CA THR A 165 -23.02 17.57 -19.68
C THR A 165 -24.47 17.21 -20.04
N ARG A 166 -25.24 16.60 -19.13
CA ARG A 166 -26.64 16.12 -19.33
C ARG A 166 -26.88 15.28 -20.60
N ARG A 167 -25.85 14.67 -21.19
CA ARG A 167 -26.00 13.84 -22.40
C ARG A 167 -26.37 12.39 -22.06
N GLU A 168 -27.37 11.85 -22.74
CA GLU A 168 -27.92 10.50 -22.47
C GLU A 168 -26.92 9.36 -22.73
N TRP A 169 -25.97 9.52 -23.66
CA TRP A 169 -24.91 8.53 -23.89
C TRP A 169 -23.89 8.47 -22.75
N LEU A 170 -23.58 9.63 -22.13
CA LEU A 170 -22.70 9.71 -20.95
C LEU A 170 -23.34 9.05 -19.73
N LYS A 171 -24.67 9.15 -19.59
CA LYS A 171 -25.43 8.44 -18.54
C LYS A 171 -25.29 6.92 -18.65
N ARG A 172 -25.38 6.34 -19.86
CA ARG A 172 -25.16 4.90 -20.08
C ARG A 172 -23.72 4.49 -19.75
N MET A 173 -22.73 5.32 -20.14
CA MET A 173 -21.33 5.12 -19.78
C MET A 173 -21.10 5.19 -18.26
N SER A 174 -21.75 6.12 -17.55
CA SER A 174 -21.63 6.25 -16.10
C SER A 174 -22.20 5.04 -15.37
N TYR A 175 -23.36 4.53 -15.77
CA TYR A 175 -23.90 3.28 -15.20
C TYR A 175 -23.04 2.05 -15.52
N ALA A 176 -22.47 1.96 -16.73
CA ALA A 176 -21.55 0.90 -17.08
C ALA A 176 -20.28 0.95 -16.22
N ALA A 177 -19.68 2.14 -16.04
CA ALA A 177 -18.54 2.35 -15.16
C ALA A 177 -18.86 2.03 -13.70
N ALA A 178 -20.06 2.37 -13.22
CA ALA A 178 -20.54 2.01 -11.89
C ALA A 178 -20.62 0.49 -11.70
N GLY A 179 -21.19 -0.22 -12.67
CA GLY A 179 -21.26 -1.68 -12.65
C GLY A 179 -19.87 -2.32 -12.64
N VAL A 180 -18.96 -1.83 -13.48
CA VAL A 180 -17.56 -2.31 -13.51
C VAL A 180 -16.86 -2.05 -12.18
N ALA A 181 -17.05 -0.89 -11.55
CA ALA A 181 -16.46 -0.58 -10.25
C ALA A 181 -16.96 -1.53 -9.15
N VAL A 182 -18.27 -1.85 -9.14
CA VAL A 182 -18.84 -2.83 -8.20
C VAL A 182 -18.28 -4.22 -8.46
N VAL A 183 -18.18 -4.66 -9.71
CA VAL A 183 -17.62 -5.97 -10.07
C VAL A 183 -16.14 -6.08 -9.65
N LEU A 184 -15.33 -5.07 -9.96
CA LEU A 184 -13.92 -5.03 -9.56
C LEU A 184 -13.75 -5.00 -8.04
N GLY A 185 -14.57 -4.22 -7.33
CA GLY A 185 -14.59 -4.21 -5.86
C GLY A 185 -15.01 -5.56 -5.27
N SER A 186 -15.96 -6.25 -5.91
CA SER A 186 -16.41 -7.59 -5.50
C SER A 186 -15.33 -8.65 -5.74
N LEU A 187 -14.63 -8.58 -6.88
CA LEU A 187 -13.51 -9.49 -7.19
C LEU A 187 -12.33 -9.27 -6.23
N ALA A 188 -12.00 -8.01 -5.94
CA ALA A 188 -11.00 -7.67 -4.93
C ALA A 188 -11.38 -8.22 -3.54
N TRP A 189 -12.64 -8.07 -3.12
CA TRP A 189 -13.14 -8.65 -1.87
C TRP A 189 -13.03 -10.18 -1.85
N LEU A 190 -13.43 -10.84 -2.93
CA LEU A 190 -13.45 -12.31 -3.00
C LEU A 190 -12.06 -12.93 -3.14
N HIS A 191 -10.99 -12.13 -3.16
CA HIS A 191 -9.63 -12.60 -3.36
C HIS A 191 -9.44 -13.44 -4.66
N ILE A 192 -10.30 -13.25 -5.68
CA ILE A 192 -10.15 -13.75 -7.07
C ILE A 192 -9.37 -12.76 -7.94
#